data_AF-A0A2M7K4K8-F1
#
_entry.id   AF-A0A2M7K4K8-F1
#
_cell.length_a   1.000
_cell.length_b   1.000
_cell.length_c   1.000
_cell.angle_alpha   90.00
_cell.angle_beta   90.00
_cell.angle_gamma   90.00
#
_symmetry.space_group_name_H-M   'P 1'
#
loop_
_entity.id
_entity.type
_entity.pdbx_description
1 polymer ?
#
loop_
_entity_poly.entity_id
_entity_poly.type
_entity_poly.pdbx_seq_one_letter_code
_entity_poly.pdbx_strand_id
1 'polypeptide(L)'
;MELYIKGIGSISPSENFENISHTPEIKLVDDVYKYYFCIEPIYKEIINPLLLRRMSRAMKMGIASALLCLKDAKIETPDAIITATGLGCVDDSDKFLTSLIENEEKMLNPT
;
A
#
# COMPACT_ATOMS: atom_id res chain seq x y z
N MET A 1 -18.14 -12.51 -24.45
CA MET A 1 -17.78 -11.18 -23.92
C MET A 1 -16.28 -11.12 -23.84
N GLU A 2 -15.67 -10.10 -24.42
CA GLU A 2 -14.21 -9.91 -24.36
C GLU A 2 -13.88 -8.95 -23.22
N LEU A 3 -12.73 -9.18 -22.59
CA LEU A 3 -12.26 -8.43 -21.42
C LEU A 3 -10.88 -7.86 -21.74
N TYR A 4 -10.70 -6.58 -21.41
CA TYR A 4 -9.49 -5.83 -21.72
C TYR A 4 -8.97 -5.13 -20.47
N ILE A 5 -7.64 -5.08 -20.31
CA ILE A 5 -6.99 -4.28 -19.27
C ILE A 5 -6.88 -2.85 -19.79
N LYS A 6 -7.41 -1.88 -19.03
CA LYS A 6 -7.47 -0.46 -19.43
C LYS A 6 -6.43 0.41 -18.73
N GLY A 7 -5.89 -0.04 -17.60
CA GLY A 7 -4.81 0.64 -16.90
C GLY A 7 -4.17 -0.27 -15.87
N ILE A 8 -2.98 0.12 -15.43
CA ILE A 8 -2.21 -0.60 -14.41
C ILE A 8 -1.60 0.39 -13.41
N GLY A 9 -1.39 -0.08 -12.18
CA GLY A 9 -0.73 0.70 -11.13
C GLY A 9 -0.13 -0.25 -10.11
N SER A 10 1.11 0.03 -9.69
CA SER A 10 1.85 -0.84 -8.77
C SER A 10 2.74 -0.01 -7.85
N ILE A 11 2.93 -0.52 -6.64
CA ILE A 11 4.00 -0.09 -5.72
C ILE A 11 4.75 -1.36 -5.36
N SER A 12 6.03 -1.41 -5.71
CA SER A 12 6.84 -2.62 -5.65
C SER A 12 8.29 -2.30 -5.24
N PRO A 13 9.09 -3.32 -4.85
CA PRO A 13 10.53 -3.14 -4.69
C PRO A 13 11.27 -2.79 -5.97
N SER A 14 10.64 -3.04 -7.12
CA SER A 14 11.08 -2.58 -8.43
C SER A 14 10.60 -1.17 -8.73
N GLU A 15 11.46 -0.37 -9.37
CA GLU A 15 11.09 0.97 -9.88
C GLU A 15 9.85 0.90 -10.79
N ASN A 16 9.13 2.03 -10.87
CA ASN A 16 7.89 2.14 -11.63
C ASN A 16 8.06 1.76 -13.11
N PHE A 17 7.01 1.16 -13.67
CA PHE A 17 6.91 0.67 -15.06
C PHE A 17 7.13 1.72 -16.17
N GLU A 18 7.43 2.99 -15.84
CA GLU A 18 7.73 4.03 -16.84
C GLU A 18 9.06 3.78 -17.57
N ASN A 19 9.98 3.02 -16.98
CA ASN A 19 11.24 2.61 -17.62
C ASN A 19 11.45 1.09 -17.56
N ILE A 20 10.78 0.37 -18.45
CA ILE A 20 10.92 -1.10 -18.65
C ILE A 20 12.37 -1.49 -19.05
N SER A 21 13.22 -0.51 -19.38
CA SER A 21 14.61 -0.73 -19.81
C SER A 21 15.58 -1.12 -18.70
N HIS A 22 15.19 -1.00 -17.43
CA HIS A 22 16.06 -1.33 -16.30
C HIS A 22 15.52 -2.52 -15.52
N THR A 23 16.34 -3.58 -15.43
CA THR A 23 16.15 -4.61 -14.41
C THR A 23 16.16 -3.90 -13.07
N PRO A 24 15.08 -3.93 -12.29
CA PRO A 24 15.00 -3.20 -11.03
C PRO A 24 16.11 -3.70 -10.10
N GLU A 25 16.94 -2.78 -9.63
CA GLU A 25 18.00 -3.10 -8.68
C GLU A 25 17.36 -3.31 -7.29
N ILE A 26 17.04 -4.57 -6.99
CA ILE A 26 16.31 -4.89 -5.76
C ILE A 26 17.25 -4.74 -4.56
N LYS A 27 17.10 -3.64 -3.82
CA LYS A 27 17.92 -3.38 -2.63
C LYS A 27 17.47 -4.26 -1.48
N LEU A 28 18.35 -5.16 -1.05
CA LEU A 28 18.20 -5.88 0.22
C LEU A 28 18.36 -4.87 1.36
N VAL A 29 17.53 -5.04 2.39
CA VAL A 29 17.50 -4.15 3.55
C VAL A 29 18.70 -4.40 4.46
N ASP A 30 19.11 -5.66 4.58
CA ASP A 30 20.25 -6.10 5.37
C ASP A 30 20.58 -7.56 5.02
N ASP A 31 21.85 -7.99 5.13
CA ASP A 31 22.27 -9.39 4.88
C ASP A 31 21.64 -10.38 5.89
N VAL A 32 21.08 -9.85 6.98
CA VAL A 32 20.40 -10.60 8.04
C VAL A 32 18.95 -10.95 7.68
N TYR A 33 18.26 -10.08 6.94
CA TYR A 33 16.83 -10.22 6.65
C TYR A 33 16.58 -10.30 5.15
N LYS A 34 16.17 -11.49 4.68
CA LYS A 34 15.93 -11.80 3.26
C LYS A 34 14.57 -11.29 2.76
N TYR A 35 14.27 -10.01 2.95
CA TYR A 35 13.07 -9.39 2.37
C TYR A 35 13.39 -8.03 1.72
N TYR A 36 12.45 -7.55 0.89
CA TYR A 36 12.60 -6.32 0.12
C TYR A 36 11.60 -5.26 0.57
N PHE A 37 12.02 -4.00 0.58
CA PHE A 37 11.11 -2.86 0.75
C PHE A 37 10.61 -2.38 -0.60
N CYS A 38 9.34 -1.96 -0.65
CA CYS A 38 8.80 -1.26 -1.80
C CYS A 38 9.40 0.13 -1.93
N ILE A 39 9.58 0.60 -3.16
CA ILE A 39 9.86 1.99 -3.46
C ILE A 39 8.52 2.73 -3.40
N GLU A 40 8.31 3.48 -2.32
CA GLU A 40 7.02 4.13 -2.04
C GLU A 40 6.98 5.56 -2.57
N PRO A 41 5.84 6.01 -3.14
CA PRO A 41 5.68 7.39 -3.59
C PRO A 41 5.49 8.35 -2.41
N ILE A 42 5.56 9.65 -2.70
CA ILE A 42 5.16 10.69 -1.76
C ILE A 42 3.62 10.68 -1.64
N TYR A 43 3.08 9.87 -0.74
CA TYR A 43 1.63 9.62 -0.64
C TYR A 43 0.75 10.87 -0.53
N LYS A 44 1.23 11.94 0.11
CA LYS A 44 0.48 13.21 0.24
C LYS A 44 0.20 13.91 -1.08
N GLU A 45 0.92 13.55 -2.15
CA GLU A 45 0.69 14.05 -3.51
C GLU A 45 -0.42 13.27 -4.24
N ILE A 46 -0.83 12.11 -3.68
CA ILE A 46 -1.82 11.19 -4.28
C ILE A 46 -3.09 11.12 -3.43
N ILE A 47 -2.96 11.14 -2.11
CA ILE A 47 -4.04 10.93 -1.15
C ILE A 47 -4.10 12.13 -0.19
N ASN A 48 -5.31 12.57 0.15
CA ASN A 48 -5.53 13.65 1.10
C ASN A 48 -4.80 13.38 2.44
N PRO A 49 -3.94 14.31 2.93
CA PRO A 49 -3.18 14.13 4.17
C PRO A 49 -4.02 13.81 5.41
N LEU A 50 -5.26 14.30 5.47
CA LEU A 50 -6.17 14.02 6.59
C LEU A 50 -6.54 12.53 6.64
N LEU A 51 -6.77 11.91 5.47
CA LEU A 51 -7.09 10.50 5.34
C LEU A 51 -5.88 9.62 5.65
N LEU A 52 -4.68 10.03 5.22
CA LEU A 52 -3.43 9.28 5.43
C LEU A 52 -3.13 8.98 6.90
N ARG A 53 -3.61 9.80 7.84
CA ARG A 53 -3.40 9.60 9.29
C ARG A 53 -4.09 8.36 9.84
N ARG A 54 -5.12 7.85 9.15
CA ARG A 54 -5.92 6.69 9.56
C ARG A 54 -5.58 5.42 8.79
N MET A 55 -4.56 5.47 7.92
CA MET A 55 -4.24 4.38 7.01
C MET A 55 -2.96 3.66 7.45
N SER A 56 -3.05 2.32 7.49
CA SER A 56 -1.89 1.44 7.59
C SER A 56 -0.93 1.65 6.41
N ARG A 57 0.32 1.21 6.55
CA ARG A 57 1.27 1.19 5.43
C ARG A 57 0.72 0.39 4.24
N ALA A 58 0.14 -0.78 4.49
CA ALA A 58 -0.46 -1.63 3.45
C ALA A 58 -1.63 -0.94 2.74
N MET A 59 -2.49 -0.23 3.48
CA MET A 59 -3.59 0.53 2.90
C MET A 59 -3.11 1.70 2.04
N LYS A 60 -2.07 2.43 2.47
CA LYS A 60 -1.49 3.51 1.68
C LYS A 60 -0.99 2.99 0.34
N MET A 61 -0.26 1.87 0.34
CA MET A 61 0.21 1.22 -0.88
C MET A 61 -0.95 0.76 -1.78
N GLY A 62 -1.94 0.06 -1.23
CA GLY A 62 -3.09 -0.45 -1.99
C GLY A 62 -3.94 0.66 -2.61
N ILE A 63 -4.22 1.73 -1.86
CA ILE A 63 -5.02 2.85 -2.36
C ILE A 63 -4.23 3.66 -3.39
N ALA A 64 -2.95 3.96 -3.13
CA ALA A 64 -2.14 4.71 -4.08
C ALA A 64 -1.98 3.96 -5.41
N SER A 65 -1.71 2.66 -5.37
CA SER A 65 -1.63 1.83 -6.60
C SER A 65 -2.96 1.77 -7.36
N ALA A 66 -4.10 1.66 -6.65
CA ALA A 66 -5.42 1.73 -7.28
C ALA A 66 -5.70 3.10 -7.94
N LEU A 67 -5.35 4.20 -7.28
CA LEU A 67 -5.50 5.56 -7.83
C LEU A 67 -4.61 5.78 -9.06
N LEU A 68 -3.39 5.25 -9.06
CA LEU A 68 -2.51 5.27 -10.22
C LEU A 68 -3.11 4.48 -11.39
N CYS A 69 -3.66 3.28 -11.13
CA CYS A 69 -4.35 2.47 -12.13
C CYS A 69 -5.56 3.19 -12.74
N LEU A 70 -6.40 3.80 -11.91
CA LEU A 70 -7.56 4.58 -12.36
C LEU A 70 -7.15 5.78 -13.21
N LYS A 71 -6.07 6.47 -12.82
CA LYS A 71 -5.48 7.58 -13.60
C LYS A 71 -4.99 7.12 -14.97
N ASP A 72 -4.26 6.00 -15.04
CA ASP A 72 -3.78 5.40 -16.30
C ASP A 72 -4.94 4.99 -17.21
N ALA A 73 -5.98 4.38 -16.62
CA ALA A 73 -7.21 4.00 -17.33
C ALA A 73 -8.09 5.19 -17.74
N LYS A 74 -7.81 6.40 -17.24
CA LYS A 74 -8.65 7.61 -17.38
C LYS A 74 -10.08 7.39 -16.86
N ILE A 75 -10.20 6.68 -15.74
CA ILE A 75 -11.47 6.42 -15.04
C ILE A 75 -11.41 7.13 -13.69
N GLU A 76 -12.44 7.91 -13.37
CA GLU A 76 -12.50 8.63 -12.10
C GLU A 76 -13.15 7.78 -10.99
N THR A 77 -14.27 7.13 -11.29
CA THR A 77 -15.03 6.33 -10.32
C THR A 77 -15.35 4.96 -10.93
N PRO A 78 -14.84 3.85 -10.36
CA PRO A 78 -15.22 2.51 -10.80
C PRO A 78 -16.58 2.10 -10.23
N ASP A 79 -17.32 1.27 -10.96
CA ASP A 79 -18.61 0.72 -10.49
C ASP A 79 -18.46 -0.32 -9.38
N ALA A 80 -17.34 -1.06 -9.40
CA ALA A 80 -17.03 -2.10 -8.44
C ALA A 80 -15.53 -2.18 -8.16
N ILE A 81 -15.19 -2.60 -6.95
CA ILE A 81 -13.81 -2.79 -6.50
C ILE A 81 -13.71 -4.19 -5.91
N ILE A 82 -12.68 -4.92 -6.33
CA ILE A 82 -12.27 -6.18 -5.73
C ILE A 82 -10.87 -5.96 -5.17
N THR A 83 -10.70 -6.24 -3.88
CA THR A 83 -9.40 -6.15 -3.19
C THR A 83 -9.11 -7.46 -2.48
N ALA A 84 -7.83 -7.81 -2.37
CA ALA A 84 -7.38 -9.03 -1.72
C ALA A 84 -6.08 -8.76 -0.94
N THR A 85 -5.93 -9.44 0.19
CA THR A 85 -4.73 -9.41 1.04
C THR A 85 -4.56 -10.76 1.73
N GLY A 86 -3.32 -11.23 1.86
CA GLY A 86 -3.03 -12.50 2.54
C GLY A 86 -3.03 -12.39 4.06
N LEU A 87 -2.56 -11.26 4.60
CA LEU A 87 -2.37 -11.05 6.04
C LEU A 87 -3.20 -9.89 6.61
N GLY A 88 -3.91 -9.15 5.77
CA GLY A 88 -4.60 -7.94 6.22
C GLY A 88 -3.62 -6.87 6.69
N CYS A 89 -3.97 -6.19 7.77
CA CYS A 89 -3.12 -5.19 8.44
C CYS A 89 -2.51 -5.79 9.72
N VAL A 90 -1.72 -6.86 9.56
CA VAL A 90 -1.15 -7.60 10.70
C VAL A 90 -0.25 -6.72 11.58
N ASP A 91 0.60 -5.87 10.98
CA ASP A 91 1.49 -4.97 11.73
C ASP A 91 0.72 -3.99 12.64
N ASP A 92 -0.44 -3.52 12.20
CA ASP A 92 -1.26 -2.62 13.01
C ASP A 92 -2.05 -3.36 14.08
N SER A 93 -2.44 -4.61 13.80
CA SER A 93 -3.05 -5.50 14.79
C SER A 93 -2.05 -5.83 15.91
N ASP A 94 -0.80 -6.10 15.55
CA ASP A 94 0.30 -6.35 16.49
C ASP A 94 0.57 -5.14 17.39
N LYS A 95 0.69 -3.94 16.80
CA LYS A 95 0.81 -2.69 17.56
C LYS A 95 -0.37 -2.46 18.50
N PHE A 96 -1.58 -2.66 18.01
CA PHE A 96 -2.79 -2.49 18.81
C PHE A 96 -2.81 -3.42 20.03
N LEU A 97 -2.53 -4.71 19.83
CA LEU A 97 -2.50 -5.70 20.91
C LEU A 97 -1.36 -5.42 21.90
N THR A 98 -0.19 -5.04 21.40
CA THR A 98 0.95 -4.64 22.24
C THR A 98 0.59 -3.46 23.13
N SER A 99 0.01 -2.40 22.55
CA SER A 99 -0.46 -1.24 23.33
C SER A 99 -1.53 -1.62 24.34
N LEU A 100 -2.41 -2.57 24.03
CA LEU A 100 -3.42 -3.04 24.98
C LEU A 100 -2.77 -3.71 26.21
N ILE A 101 -1.77 -4.57 26.00
CA ILE A 101 -1.03 -5.22 27.08
C ILE A 101 -0.27 -4.17 27.92
N GLU A 102 0.43 -3.25 27.27
CA GLU A 102 1.19 -2.18 27.94
C GLU A 102 0.30 -1.25 28.77
N ASN A 103 -0.96 -1.07 28.36
CA ASN A 103 -1.95 -0.28 29.08
C ASN A 103 -2.74 -1.09 30.13
N GLU A 104 -2.30 -2.29 30.48
CA GLU A 104 -2.99 -3.18 31.43
C GLU A 104 -4.45 -3.43 31.02
N GLU A 105 -4.69 -3.60 29.72
CA GLU A 105 -6.02 -3.80 29.12
C GLU A 105 -7.03 -2.66 29.39
N LYS A 106 -6.55 -1.49 29.86
CA LYS A 106 -7.39 -0.31 30.06
C LYS A 106 -7.79 0.28 28.70
N MET A 107 -8.93 0.97 28.71
CA MET A 107 -9.53 1.55 27.51
C MET A 107 -8.50 2.37 26.72
N LEU A 108 -8.19 1.91 25.51
CA LEU A 108 -7.38 2.67 24.57
C LEU A 108 -8.20 3.87 24.07
N ASN A 109 -7.57 5.04 23.98
CA ASN A 109 -8.19 6.21 23.38
C ASN A 109 -8.52 5.93 21.90
N PRO A 110 -9.71 6.32 21.40
CA PRO A 110 -10.04 6.12 20.00
C PRO A 110 -9.04 6.86 19.09
N THR A 111 -8.51 6.15 18.08
CA THR A 111 -7.60 6.70 17.06
C THR A 111 -8.36 7.42 15.93
#